data_AF-A0A520QZM5-F1
#
_entry.id   AF-A0A520QZM5-F1
#
_cell.length_a   1.000
_cell.length_b   1.000
_cell.length_c   1.000
_cell.angle_alpha   90.00
_cell.angle_beta   90.00
_cell.angle_gamma   90.00
#
_symmetry.space_group_name_H-M   'P 1'
#
loop_
_entity.id
_entity.type
_entity.pdbx_description
1 polymer ?
#
loop_
_entity_poly.entity_id
_entity_poly.type
_entity_poly.pdbx_seq_one_letter_code
_entity_poly.pdbx_strand_id
1 'polypeptide(L)'
;HIAMLPALAHGDVWYSIVDRTGLFLTRAGLDEAPLLGGDGLTMGVTPCGDGIAYAATPSGDSEIYQASLDGTQTSRLTFHPGIDVSPTCSARGELAFISNRSGTPQIHVLGADALHPDHIEQPSSQNQTPTWCPDPERRLLAFTQVERGSSVWTLDLESGETRRVSPPGRYKDPAFSPDCRLIAYVGEGGLWLSSLDGRRRRRIVSGAAETVRWGRLGPSR
;
A
#
# COMPACT_ATOMS: atom_id res chain seq x y z
N HIS A 1 20.24 7.45 -1.95
CA HIS A 1 18.96 8.20 -1.98
C HIS A 1 17.83 7.19 -2.15
N ILE A 2 17.06 6.92 -1.10
CA ILE A 2 15.86 6.08 -1.20
C ILE A 2 14.73 7.06 -1.51
N ALA A 3 14.35 7.16 -2.79
CA ALA A 3 13.12 7.84 -3.15
C ALA A 3 11.97 6.89 -2.80
N MET A 4 11.14 7.24 -1.82
CA MET A 4 9.85 6.57 -1.65
C MET A 4 8.89 7.14 -2.69
N LEU A 5 8.14 6.25 -3.32
CA LEU A 5 7.34 6.52 -4.52
C LEU A 5 6.31 7.63 -4.28
N PRO A 6 6.01 8.43 -5.31
CA PRO A 6 4.88 9.34 -5.23
C PRO A 6 3.54 8.59 -5.14
N ALA A 7 2.62 9.09 -4.32
CA ALA A 7 1.22 8.68 -4.31
C ALA A 7 0.37 9.66 -5.14
N LEU A 8 -0.61 9.16 -5.90
CA LEU A 8 -1.52 9.98 -6.70
C LEU A 8 -2.88 10.07 -5.98
N ALA A 9 -3.42 11.28 -5.79
CA ALA A 9 -4.73 11.49 -5.17
C ALA A 9 -5.41 12.75 -5.70
N HIS A 10 -6.71 12.69 -6.00
CA HIS A 10 -7.55 13.87 -6.27
C HIS A 10 -7.02 14.82 -7.37
N GLY A 11 -6.18 14.31 -8.29
CA GLY A 11 -5.51 15.10 -9.33
C GLY A 11 -4.10 15.60 -8.95
N ASP A 12 -3.67 15.38 -7.70
CA ASP A 12 -2.38 15.79 -7.15
C ASP A 12 -1.39 14.62 -7.05
N VAL A 13 -0.09 14.97 -7.02
CA VAL A 13 1.03 14.05 -6.81
C VAL A 13 1.67 14.34 -5.45
N TRP A 14 1.74 13.34 -4.59
CA TRP A 14 2.37 13.40 -3.27
C TRP A 14 3.69 12.66 -3.33
N TYR A 15 4.77 13.17 -2.74
CA TYR A 15 6.05 12.46 -2.72
C TYR A 15 6.83 12.77 -1.44
N SER A 16 7.82 11.94 -1.13
CA SER A 16 8.64 12.13 0.06
C SER A 16 9.99 12.75 -0.28
N ILE A 17 10.46 13.70 0.53
CA ILE A 17 11.80 14.29 0.47
C ILE A 17 12.54 13.96 1.76
N VAL A 18 13.83 13.64 1.67
CA VAL A 18 14.71 13.48 2.84
C VAL A 18 15.71 14.64 2.89
N ASP A 19 15.80 15.31 4.02
CA ASP A 19 16.84 16.31 4.29
C ASP A 19 17.49 16.12 5.68
N ARG A 20 18.26 17.11 6.14
CA ARG A 20 18.99 17.06 7.43
C ARG A 20 18.08 17.03 8.66
N THR A 21 16.81 17.40 8.50
CA THR A 21 15.81 17.52 9.55
C THR A 21 14.81 16.36 9.55
N GLY A 22 14.85 15.48 8.54
CA GLY A 22 14.06 14.25 8.51
C GLY A 22 13.55 13.86 7.13
N LEU A 23 12.55 12.99 7.13
CA LEU A 23 11.80 12.55 5.97
C LEU A 23 10.43 13.24 5.99
N PHE A 24 10.15 14.02 4.94
CA PHE A 24 8.99 14.88 4.82
C PHE A 24 8.09 14.41 3.69
N LEU A 25 6.79 14.65 3.84
CA LEU A 25 5.82 14.51 2.77
C LEU A 25 5.57 15.87 2.12
N THR A 26 5.57 15.91 0.80
CA THR A 26 5.27 17.12 0.01
C THR A 26 4.26 16.82 -1.10
N ARG A 27 3.61 17.88 -1.61
CA ARG A 27 2.58 17.84 -2.64
C ARG A 27 3.00 18.69 -3.83
N ALA A 28 3.05 18.09 -5.01
CA ALA A 28 3.33 18.80 -6.25
C ALA A 28 2.22 19.84 -6.54
N GLY A 29 2.62 21.05 -6.95
CA GLY A 29 1.70 22.14 -7.30
C GLY A 29 1.32 23.07 -6.14
N LEU A 30 1.78 22.79 -4.92
CA LEU A 30 1.94 23.80 -3.88
C LEU A 30 3.36 24.38 -3.94
N ASP A 31 3.60 25.50 -3.25
CA ASP A 31 4.96 25.84 -2.82
C ASP A 31 5.54 24.57 -2.18
N GLU A 32 6.73 24.13 -2.62
CA GLU A 32 7.37 22.85 -2.24
C GLU A 32 7.80 22.82 -0.75
N ALA A 33 6.87 23.12 0.13
CA ALA A 33 6.99 23.08 1.57
C ALA A 33 6.59 21.69 2.08
N PRO A 34 7.20 21.24 3.18
CA PRO A 34 6.79 20.02 3.84
C PRO A 34 5.38 20.18 4.46
N LEU A 35 4.52 19.18 4.26
CA LEU A 35 3.19 19.11 4.87
C LEU A 35 3.21 18.37 6.21
N LEU A 36 4.07 17.37 6.34
CA LEU A 36 4.26 16.60 7.57
C LEU A 36 5.75 16.48 7.89
N GLY A 37 6.10 16.67 9.16
CA GLY A 37 7.45 16.53 9.72
C GLY A 37 7.39 16.34 11.25
N GLY A 38 8.51 15.95 11.86
CA GLY A 38 8.61 15.73 13.30
C GLY A 38 9.72 14.74 13.70
N ASP A 39 9.81 14.42 14.99
CA ASP A 39 10.74 13.41 15.49
C ASP A 39 10.35 12.01 14.95
N GLY A 40 11.32 11.29 14.40
CA GLY A 40 11.13 9.94 13.82
C GLY A 40 11.01 9.92 12.29
N LEU A 41 10.71 8.74 11.74
CA LEU A 41 10.56 8.52 10.30
C LEU A 41 9.08 8.56 9.90
N THR A 42 8.75 9.22 8.79
CA THR A 42 7.41 9.20 8.17
C THR A 42 7.44 8.41 6.86
N MET A 43 6.76 7.27 6.78
CA MET A 43 6.89 6.33 5.66
C MET A 43 5.52 5.90 5.11
N GLY A 44 5.51 5.47 3.84
CA GLY A 44 4.34 4.83 3.24
C GLY A 44 3.07 5.67 3.31
N VAL A 45 3.07 6.84 2.67
CA VAL A 45 1.87 7.68 2.59
C VAL A 45 0.84 7.08 1.62
N THR A 46 -0.44 7.15 1.99
CA THR A 46 -1.56 6.83 1.10
C THR A 46 -2.69 7.83 1.33
N PRO A 47 -3.33 8.34 0.27
CA PRO A 47 -4.57 9.10 0.40
C PRO A 47 -5.68 8.21 0.96
N CYS A 48 -6.48 8.71 1.88
CA CYS A 48 -7.59 7.96 2.45
C CYS A 48 -8.74 8.88 2.83
N GLY A 49 -9.89 8.72 2.15
CA GLY A 49 -11.00 9.66 2.25
C GLY A 49 -10.58 11.09 1.91
N ASP A 50 -10.85 12.02 2.84
CA ASP A 50 -10.51 13.45 2.72
C ASP A 50 -9.13 13.79 3.31
N GLY A 51 -8.30 12.79 3.58
CA GLY A 51 -6.99 12.96 4.20
C GLY A 51 -5.92 12.02 3.63
N ILE A 52 -4.89 11.82 4.44
CA ILE A 52 -3.81 10.88 4.21
C ILE A 52 -3.64 9.97 5.42
N ALA A 53 -3.25 8.73 5.17
CA ALA A 53 -2.72 7.82 6.18
C ALA A 53 -1.24 7.56 5.90
N TYR A 54 -0.45 7.39 6.95
CA TYR A 54 0.99 7.19 6.87
C TYR A 54 1.50 6.42 8.08
N ALA A 55 2.64 5.76 7.95
CA ALA A 55 3.35 5.18 9.09
C ALA A 55 4.32 6.20 9.67
N ALA A 56 4.40 6.31 11.00
CA ALA A 56 5.38 7.15 11.66
C ALA A 56 5.95 6.52 12.95
N THR A 57 7.18 6.90 13.31
CA THR A 57 7.88 6.37 14.50
C THR A 57 8.20 7.43 15.58
N PRO A 58 7.27 8.29 16.01
CA PRO A 58 7.60 9.36 16.97
C PRO A 58 7.95 8.83 18.37
N SER A 59 7.47 7.63 18.74
CA SER A 59 7.74 6.98 20.04
C SER A 59 8.73 5.81 19.98
N GLY A 60 9.34 5.56 18.82
CA GLY A 60 10.30 4.47 18.58
C GLY A 60 9.70 3.19 17.96
N ASP A 61 8.42 2.91 18.21
CA ASP A 61 7.60 1.93 17.49
C ASP A 61 6.87 2.57 16.31
N SER A 62 6.77 1.86 15.18
CA SER A 62 6.06 2.37 13.99
C SER A 62 4.57 2.16 14.14
N GLU A 63 3.81 3.23 13.97
CA GLU A 63 2.35 3.23 14.08
C GLU A 63 1.73 3.94 12.87
N ILE A 64 0.47 3.62 12.59
CA ILE A 64 -0.32 4.28 11.55
C ILE A 64 -0.95 5.55 12.12
N TYR A 65 -0.80 6.63 11.37
CA TYR A 65 -1.38 7.94 11.64
C TYR A 65 -2.25 8.36 10.47
N GLN A 66 -3.14 9.31 10.72
CA GLN A 66 -3.88 10.05 9.71
C GLN A 66 -3.67 11.55 9.88
N ALA A 67 -3.82 12.29 8.78
CA ALA A 67 -3.85 13.75 8.75
C ALA A 67 -4.78 14.24 7.65
N SER A 68 -5.21 15.50 7.74
CA SER A 68 -5.84 16.21 6.63
C SER A 68 -4.87 16.36 5.46
N LEU A 69 -5.39 16.59 4.24
CA LEU A 69 -4.54 16.79 3.05
C LEU A 69 -3.58 17.98 3.21
N ASP A 70 -3.91 18.99 4.00
CA ASP A 70 -3.00 20.10 4.30
C ASP A 70 -1.94 19.78 5.37
N GLY A 71 -1.88 18.54 5.86
CA GLY A 71 -0.96 18.10 6.92
C GLY A 71 -1.45 18.43 8.33
N THR A 72 -2.62 19.05 8.49
CA THR A 72 -3.18 19.38 9.81
C THR A 72 -4.02 18.23 10.38
N GLN A 73 -4.55 18.41 11.60
CA GLN A 73 -5.44 17.44 12.28
C GLN A 73 -4.85 16.02 12.37
N THR A 74 -3.56 15.93 12.71
CA THR A 74 -2.87 14.65 12.84
C THR A 74 -3.41 13.84 14.02
N SER A 75 -3.72 12.56 13.81
CA SER A 75 -4.07 11.63 14.89
C SER A 75 -3.49 10.23 14.67
N ARG A 76 -3.19 9.52 15.77
CA ARG A 76 -2.73 8.13 15.76
C ARG A 76 -3.93 7.19 15.59
N LEU A 77 -3.81 6.18 14.73
CA LEU A 77 -4.84 5.19 14.43
C LEU A 77 -4.58 3.82 15.07
N THR A 78 -3.32 3.45 15.26
CA THR A 78 -2.94 2.15 15.85
C THR A 78 -2.13 2.38 17.13
N PHE A 79 -2.30 1.49 18.12
CA PHE A 79 -1.79 1.68 19.48
C PHE A 79 -1.11 0.43 20.06
N HIS A 80 -0.73 -0.51 19.21
CA HIS A 80 -0.20 -1.79 19.64
C HIS A 80 1.33 -1.75 19.62
N PRO A 81 2.04 -2.40 20.56
CA PRO A 81 3.52 -2.48 20.55
C PRO A 81 4.16 -3.14 19.31
N GLY A 82 3.35 -3.53 18.32
CA GLY A 82 3.82 -4.10 17.07
C GLY A 82 4.27 -3.00 16.11
N ILE A 83 5.02 -3.38 15.10
CA ILE A 83 5.42 -2.49 14.00
C ILE A 83 4.29 -2.47 12.98
N ASP A 84 3.67 -1.31 12.82
CA ASP A 84 2.63 -1.05 11.83
C ASP A 84 3.17 -0.16 10.70
N VAL A 85 3.13 -0.67 9.46
CA VAL A 85 3.75 -0.05 8.27
C VAL A 85 2.96 -0.31 6.99
N SER A 86 3.36 0.34 5.89
CA SER A 86 2.83 0.12 4.53
C SER A 86 1.30 0.29 4.42
N PRO A 87 0.72 1.40 4.89
CA PRO A 87 -0.71 1.61 4.75
C PRO A 87 -1.11 1.80 3.28
N THR A 88 -2.30 1.31 2.92
CA THR A 88 -2.98 1.54 1.65
C THR A 88 -4.48 1.71 1.91
N CYS A 89 -5.12 2.65 1.21
CA CYS A 89 -6.54 2.89 1.38
C CYS A 89 -7.38 2.36 0.21
N SER A 90 -8.56 1.83 0.52
CA SER A 90 -9.57 1.44 -0.46
C SER A 90 -10.30 2.66 -0.98
N ALA A 91 -10.99 2.53 -2.13
CA ALA A 91 -11.87 3.58 -2.63
C ALA A 91 -13.07 3.87 -1.69
N ARG A 92 -13.34 3.00 -0.71
CA ARG A 92 -14.36 3.16 0.33
C ARG A 92 -13.83 3.84 1.60
N GLY A 93 -12.54 4.16 1.67
CA GLY A 93 -11.93 4.72 2.88
C GLY A 93 -11.45 3.67 3.89
N GLU A 94 -11.41 2.39 3.52
CA GLU A 94 -10.89 1.33 4.40
C GLU A 94 -9.36 1.29 4.33
N LEU A 95 -8.71 1.25 5.48
CA LEU A 95 -7.25 1.31 5.56
C LEU A 95 -6.68 -0.08 5.82
N ALA A 96 -5.90 -0.60 4.87
CA ALA A 96 -5.13 -1.82 5.09
C ALA A 96 -3.67 -1.47 5.38
N PHE A 97 -3.03 -2.22 6.28
CA PHE A 97 -1.63 -2.01 6.67
C PHE A 97 -1.00 -3.34 7.10
N ILE A 98 0.33 -3.36 7.18
CA ILE A 98 1.08 -4.51 7.69
C ILE A 98 1.37 -4.31 9.17
N SER A 99 1.02 -5.30 9.99
CA SER A 99 1.36 -5.35 11.41
C SER A 99 2.09 -6.65 11.75
N ASN A 100 3.09 -6.60 12.61
CA ASN A 100 3.70 -7.82 13.18
C ASN A 100 3.12 -8.21 14.56
N ARG A 101 1.98 -7.64 14.97
CA ARG A 101 1.40 -7.87 16.31
C ARG A 101 1.10 -9.34 16.63
N SER A 102 0.87 -10.17 15.62
CA SER A 102 0.68 -11.63 15.77
C SER A 102 1.99 -12.43 15.63
N GLY A 103 3.15 -11.78 15.80
CA GLY A 103 4.49 -12.40 15.76
C GLY A 103 5.13 -12.46 14.37
N THR A 104 4.34 -12.37 13.29
CA THR A 104 4.83 -12.25 11.91
C THR A 104 4.06 -11.14 11.17
N PRO A 105 4.63 -10.52 10.12
CA PRO A 105 3.92 -9.52 9.32
C PRO A 105 2.62 -10.06 8.71
N GLN A 106 1.48 -9.49 9.11
CA GLN A 106 0.13 -9.81 8.62
C GLN A 106 -0.56 -8.55 8.11
N ILE A 107 -1.60 -8.72 7.28
CA ILE A 107 -2.43 -7.61 6.81
C ILE A 107 -3.56 -7.38 7.80
N HIS A 108 -3.73 -6.14 8.22
CA HIS A 108 -4.84 -5.69 9.05
C HIS A 108 -5.64 -4.65 8.28
N VAL A 109 -6.95 -4.61 8.51
CA VAL A 109 -7.85 -3.63 7.88
C VAL A 109 -8.60 -2.86 8.97
N LEU A 110 -8.54 -1.53 8.92
CA LEU A 110 -9.45 -0.65 9.66
C LEU A 110 -10.60 -0.23 8.72
N GLY A 111 -11.84 -0.35 9.19
CA GLY A 111 -12.98 0.25 8.50
C GLY A 111 -12.86 1.77 8.42
N ALA A 112 -13.72 2.41 7.61
CA ALA A 112 -13.71 3.86 7.39
C ALA A 112 -13.86 4.69 8.68
N ASP A 113 -14.57 4.16 9.69
CA ASP A 113 -14.76 4.82 10.98
C ASP A 113 -13.62 4.53 11.99
N ALA A 114 -12.57 3.80 11.58
CA ALA A 114 -11.38 3.42 12.36
C ALA A 114 -11.62 2.71 13.72
N LEU A 115 -12.88 2.43 14.08
CA LEU A 115 -13.27 1.92 15.40
C LEU A 115 -13.20 0.40 15.55
N HIS A 116 -13.13 -0.36 14.44
CA HIS A 116 -13.09 -1.82 14.46
C HIS A 116 -12.03 -2.34 13.49
N PRO A 117 -10.92 -2.93 13.97
CA PRO A 117 -9.98 -3.63 13.12
C PRO A 117 -10.57 -4.99 12.70
N ASP A 118 -10.81 -5.16 11.39
CA ASP A 118 -10.94 -6.47 10.79
C ASP A 118 -9.54 -7.11 10.74
N HIS A 119 -9.39 -8.21 11.48
CA HIS A 119 -8.14 -8.95 11.57
C HIS A 119 -8.11 -10.06 10.52
N ILE A 120 -7.01 -10.19 9.78
CA ILE A 120 -6.80 -11.30 8.84
C ILE A 120 -5.51 -12.03 9.22
N GLU A 121 -5.66 -13.20 9.81
CA GLU A 121 -4.55 -13.96 10.37
C GLU A 121 -4.21 -15.15 9.45
N GLN A 122 -3.03 -15.14 8.85
CA GLN A 122 -2.45 -16.32 8.17
C GLN A 122 -1.09 -16.67 8.80
N PRO A 123 -1.09 -17.34 9.96
CA PRO A 123 0.05 -17.40 10.89
C PRO A 123 1.32 -18.06 10.36
N SER A 124 1.29 -18.76 9.22
CA SER A 124 2.46 -19.44 8.65
C SER A 124 3.21 -18.64 7.57
N SER A 125 2.75 -17.44 7.22
CA SER A 125 3.28 -16.67 6.09
C SER A 125 3.47 -15.20 6.43
N GLN A 126 4.45 -14.53 5.83
CA GLN A 126 4.62 -13.08 6.02
C GLN A 126 3.99 -12.32 4.85
N ASN A 127 3.04 -11.45 5.15
CA ASN A 127 2.37 -10.64 4.15
C ASN A 127 2.99 -9.25 4.06
N GLN A 128 3.16 -8.76 2.84
CA GLN A 128 3.86 -7.52 2.53
C GLN A 128 3.16 -6.79 1.38
N THR A 129 3.42 -5.49 1.27
CA THR A 129 3.03 -4.63 0.14
C THR A 129 1.55 -4.79 -0.27
N PRO A 130 0.59 -4.58 0.65
CA PRO A 130 -0.81 -4.65 0.32
C PRO A 130 -1.19 -3.50 -0.63
N THR A 131 -2.15 -3.76 -1.51
CA THR A 131 -2.75 -2.76 -2.40
C THR A 131 -4.23 -3.07 -2.60
N TRP A 132 -5.05 -2.04 -2.61
CA TRP A 132 -6.48 -2.17 -2.89
C TRP A 132 -6.78 -2.12 -4.38
N CYS A 133 -7.81 -2.87 -4.76
CA CYS A 133 -8.55 -2.61 -5.99
C CYS A 133 -9.16 -1.20 -5.94
N PRO A 134 -8.94 -0.35 -6.96
CA PRO A 134 -9.49 1.01 -6.99
C PRO A 134 -10.99 1.10 -7.32
N ASP A 135 -11.68 -0.02 -7.55
CA ASP A 135 -13.13 -0.06 -7.79
C ASP A 135 -13.87 0.00 -6.44
N PRO A 136 -14.66 1.05 -6.17
CA PRO A 136 -15.41 1.18 -4.92
C PRO A 136 -16.48 0.11 -4.74
N GLU A 137 -16.78 -0.72 -5.74
CA GLU A 137 -17.70 -1.84 -5.61
C GLU A 137 -17.02 -3.13 -5.13
N ARG A 138 -15.69 -3.16 -4.99
CA ARG A 138 -14.93 -4.39 -4.71
C ARG A 138 -13.99 -4.24 -3.51
N ARG A 139 -14.24 -4.99 -2.43
CA ARG A 139 -13.29 -5.12 -1.30
C ARG A 139 -12.20 -6.15 -1.59
N LEU A 140 -11.41 -5.88 -2.63
CA LEU A 140 -10.38 -6.80 -3.12
C LEU A 140 -8.98 -6.24 -2.82
N LEU A 141 -8.19 -7.02 -2.07
CA LEU A 141 -6.79 -6.75 -1.79
C LEU A 141 -5.88 -7.63 -2.65
N ALA A 142 -4.70 -7.12 -3.00
CA ALA A 142 -3.59 -7.91 -3.48
C ALA A 142 -2.36 -7.65 -2.61
N PHE A 143 -1.53 -8.66 -2.43
CA PHE A 143 -0.35 -8.58 -1.56
C PHE A 143 0.73 -9.57 -1.98
N THR A 144 1.93 -9.32 -1.47
CA THR A 144 3.06 -10.25 -1.57
C THR A 144 3.05 -11.13 -0.33
N GLN A 145 2.99 -12.45 -0.51
CA GLN A 145 3.19 -13.41 0.56
C GLN A 145 4.61 -13.98 0.46
N VAL A 146 5.35 -13.94 1.57
CA VAL A 146 6.71 -14.45 1.71
C VAL A 146 6.72 -15.66 2.63
N GLU A 147 7.20 -16.78 2.09
CA GLU A 147 7.43 -18.04 2.79
C GLU A 147 8.79 -18.61 2.36
N ARG A 148 8.84 -19.68 1.55
CA ARG A 148 10.07 -20.21 0.92
C ARG A 148 10.52 -19.46 -0.34
N GLY A 149 9.75 -18.43 -0.69
CA GLY A 149 9.87 -17.53 -1.84
C GLY A 149 8.79 -16.46 -1.70
N SER A 150 8.60 -15.62 -2.71
CA SER A 150 7.54 -14.63 -2.74
C SER A 150 6.54 -14.93 -3.86
N SER A 151 5.25 -14.83 -3.53
CA SER A 151 4.15 -14.98 -4.47
C SER A 151 3.16 -13.85 -4.31
N VAL A 152 2.47 -13.52 -5.41
CA VAL A 152 1.38 -12.54 -5.40
C VAL A 152 0.07 -13.27 -5.17
N TRP A 153 -0.70 -12.74 -4.23
CA TRP A 153 -2.01 -13.24 -3.85
C TRP A 153 -3.05 -12.13 -3.91
N THR A 154 -4.31 -12.53 -4.02
CA THR A 154 -5.48 -11.67 -3.82
C THR A 154 -6.35 -12.21 -2.70
N LEU A 155 -7.00 -11.31 -1.99
CA LEU A 155 -8.00 -11.60 -0.97
C LEU A 155 -9.24 -10.77 -1.22
N ASP A 156 -10.36 -11.45 -1.41
CA ASP A 156 -11.69 -10.86 -1.46
C ASP A 156 -12.27 -10.84 -0.03
N LEU A 157 -12.46 -9.64 0.53
CA LEU A 157 -12.92 -9.48 1.91
C LEU A 157 -14.43 -9.67 2.10
N GLU A 158 -15.20 -9.73 1.02
CA GLU A 158 -16.64 -10.00 1.09
C GLU A 158 -16.90 -11.51 1.23
N SER A 159 -16.15 -12.30 0.46
CA SER A 159 -16.26 -13.77 0.46
C SER A 159 -15.24 -14.47 1.37
N GLY A 160 -14.17 -13.78 1.76
CA GLY A 160 -13.00 -14.37 2.43
C GLY A 160 -12.09 -15.18 1.49
N GLU A 161 -12.35 -15.18 0.18
CA GLU A 161 -11.62 -16.01 -0.76
C GLU A 161 -10.21 -15.49 -0.99
N THR A 162 -9.21 -16.37 -0.81
CA THR A 162 -7.80 -16.08 -1.08
C THR A 162 -7.31 -16.87 -2.29
N ARG A 163 -6.65 -16.21 -3.25
CA ARG A 163 -6.14 -16.83 -4.49
C ARG A 163 -4.71 -16.43 -4.79
N ARG A 164 -3.87 -17.38 -5.21
CA ARG A 164 -2.52 -17.09 -5.71
C ARG A 164 -2.57 -16.72 -7.19
N VAL A 165 -2.04 -15.56 -7.53
CA VAL A 165 -2.06 -15.00 -8.89
C VAL A 165 -0.77 -15.28 -9.66
N SER A 166 0.37 -15.39 -8.96
CA SER A 166 1.66 -15.71 -9.57
C SER A 166 2.01 -17.21 -9.46
N PRO A 167 2.99 -17.71 -10.22
CA PRO A 167 3.71 -18.93 -9.84
C PRO A 167 4.38 -18.77 -8.45
N PRO A 168 4.78 -19.89 -7.80
CA PRO A 168 5.77 -19.82 -6.73
C PRO A 168 7.11 -19.32 -7.30
N GLY A 169 7.90 -18.58 -6.50
CA GLY A 169 9.20 -18.08 -6.94
C GLY A 169 9.55 -16.74 -6.32
N ARG A 170 9.91 -15.75 -7.15
CA ARG A 170 10.30 -14.40 -6.73
C ARG A 170 9.38 -13.35 -7.35
N TYR A 171 8.11 -13.39 -6.99
CA TYR A 171 7.08 -12.45 -7.45
C TYR A 171 6.58 -11.56 -6.32
N LYS A 172 6.46 -10.25 -6.56
CA LYS A 172 6.16 -9.26 -5.52
C LYS A 172 5.58 -7.95 -6.08
N ASP A 173 5.23 -7.03 -5.18
CA ASP A 173 4.80 -5.67 -5.47
C ASP A 173 3.61 -5.60 -6.44
N PRO A 174 2.45 -6.22 -6.11
CA PRO A 174 1.30 -6.19 -6.99
C PRO A 174 0.73 -4.78 -7.18
N ALA A 175 0.06 -4.57 -8.30
CA ALA A 175 -0.76 -3.39 -8.58
C ALA A 175 -1.97 -3.75 -9.45
N PHE A 176 -3.17 -3.40 -9.01
CA PHE A 176 -4.40 -3.58 -9.77
C PHE A 176 -4.50 -2.62 -10.96
N SER A 177 -5.01 -3.13 -12.08
CA SER A 177 -5.50 -2.26 -13.16
C SER A 177 -6.64 -1.37 -12.65
N PRO A 178 -6.88 -0.21 -13.29
CA PRO A 178 -7.94 0.71 -12.85
C PRO A 178 -9.35 0.11 -12.78
N ASP A 179 -9.62 -0.94 -13.57
CA ASP A 179 -10.88 -1.69 -13.59
C ASP A 179 -10.86 -2.96 -12.73
N CYS A 180 -9.77 -3.18 -11.99
CA CYS A 180 -9.50 -4.36 -11.17
C CYS A 180 -9.61 -5.72 -11.87
N ARG A 181 -9.51 -5.78 -13.20
CA ARG A 181 -9.58 -7.06 -13.94
C ARG A 181 -8.22 -7.75 -14.06
N LEU A 182 -7.15 -6.98 -13.93
CA LEU A 182 -5.78 -7.44 -14.09
C LEU A 182 -4.94 -7.01 -12.89
N ILE A 183 -3.87 -7.77 -12.67
CA ILE A 183 -2.82 -7.42 -11.70
C ILE A 183 -1.49 -7.42 -12.43
N ALA A 184 -0.75 -6.34 -12.29
CA ALA A 184 0.65 -6.28 -12.64
C ALA A 184 1.51 -6.60 -11.41
N TYR A 185 2.66 -7.22 -11.59
CA TYR A 185 3.61 -7.50 -10.50
C TYR A 185 5.04 -7.62 -11.02
N VAL A 186 6.00 -7.42 -10.12
CA VAL A 186 7.41 -7.68 -10.37
C VAL A 186 7.66 -9.17 -10.21
N GLY A 187 8.46 -9.76 -11.11
CA GLY A 187 8.75 -11.18 -11.09
C GLY A 187 10.10 -11.51 -11.71
N GLU A 188 10.36 -12.81 -11.86
CA GLU A 188 11.56 -13.27 -12.52
C GLU A 188 11.66 -12.70 -13.93
N GLY A 189 12.77 -11.99 -14.19
CA GLY A 189 13.10 -11.43 -15.49
C GLY A 189 12.25 -10.25 -15.93
N GLY A 190 11.45 -9.61 -15.05
CA GLY A 190 10.85 -8.30 -15.29
C GLY A 190 9.42 -8.12 -14.78
N LEU A 191 8.62 -7.31 -15.49
CA LEU A 191 7.24 -7.01 -15.13
C LEU A 191 6.28 -8.00 -15.78
N TRP A 192 5.32 -8.46 -15.00
CA TRP A 192 4.31 -9.42 -15.39
C TRP A 192 2.92 -8.82 -15.27
N LEU A 193 2.01 -9.30 -16.10
CA LEU A 193 0.59 -8.97 -16.09
C LEU A 193 -0.21 -10.26 -16.04
N SER A 194 -1.22 -10.33 -15.19
CA SER A 194 -2.05 -11.51 -14.97
C SER A 194 -3.54 -11.17 -14.86
N SER A 195 -4.40 -12.11 -15.25
CA SER A 195 -5.78 -12.16 -14.75
C SER A 195 -5.81 -12.46 -13.24
N LEU A 196 -6.89 -12.07 -12.57
CA LEU A 196 -7.07 -12.28 -11.12
C LEU A 196 -7.03 -13.75 -10.70
N ASP A 197 -7.42 -14.67 -11.58
CA ASP A 197 -7.38 -16.11 -11.34
C ASP A 197 -5.99 -16.74 -11.56
N GLY A 198 -4.99 -15.94 -11.95
CA GLY A 198 -3.64 -16.41 -12.27
C GLY A 198 -3.53 -17.26 -13.54
N ARG A 199 -4.61 -17.50 -14.29
CA ARG A 199 -4.61 -18.43 -15.42
C ARG A 199 -3.98 -17.83 -16.67
N ARG A 200 -4.16 -16.53 -16.90
CA ARG A 200 -3.63 -15.81 -18.06
C ARG A 200 -2.53 -14.87 -17.61
N ARG A 201 -1.28 -15.24 -17.85
CA ARG A 201 -0.09 -14.48 -17.45
C ARG A 201 0.78 -14.16 -18.65
N ARG A 202 1.37 -12.97 -18.69
CA ARG A 202 2.39 -12.59 -19.67
C ARG A 202 3.42 -11.65 -19.06
N ARG A 203 4.68 -11.77 -19.49
CA ARG A 203 5.71 -10.77 -19.20
C ARG A 203 5.54 -9.60 -20.16
N ILE A 204 5.48 -8.38 -19.63
CA ILE A 204 5.27 -7.15 -20.40
C ILE A 204 6.54 -6.31 -20.58
N VAL A 205 7.48 -6.42 -19.64
CA VAL A 205 8.80 -5.78 -19.72
C VAL A 205 9.85 -6.78 -19.24
N SER A 206 10.98 -6.85 -19.94
CA SER A 206 12.14 -7.65 -19.52
C SER A 206 13.19 -6.78 -18.84
N GLY A 207 13.88 -7.34 -17.84
CA GLY A 207 15.00 -6.67 -17.16
C GLY A 207 14.76 -6.50 -15.67
N ALA A 208 15.55 -5.63 -15.03
CA ALA A 208 15.37 -5.29 -13.63
C ALA A 208 14.14 -4.39 -13.49
N ALA A 209 13.14 -4.86 -12.76
CA ALA A 209 12.01 -4.06 -12.32
C ALA A 209 11.93 -4.14 -10.81
N GLU A 210 11.68 -3.01 -10.15
CA GLU A 210 11.67 -2.94 -8.68
C GLU A 210 10.28 -2.76 -8.10
N THR A 211 9.39 -2.05 -8.81
CA THR A 211 8.02 -1.72 -8.39
C THR A 211 7.13 -1.54 -9.62
N VAL A 212 5.81 -1.67 -9.46
CA VAL A 212 4.82 -1.36 -10.51
C VAL A 212 3.62 -0.61 -9.94
N ARG A 213 3.11 0.35 -10.71
CA ARG A 213 1.88 1.11 -10.43
C ARG A 213 1.14 1.36 -11.74
N TRP A 214 -0.17 1.52 -11.64
CA TRP A 214 -1.00 1.97 -12.76
C TRP A 214 -1.23 3.47 -12.64
N GLY A 215 -0.95 4.21 -13.71
CA GLY A 215 -1.38 5.59 -13.83
C GLY A 215 -2.83 5.67 -14.29
N ARG A 216 -3.59 6.64 -13.79
CA ARG A 216 -4.80 7.09 -14.49
C ARG A 216 -4.33 7.98 -15.65
N LEU A 217 -4.66 7.60 -16.88
CA LEU A 217 -4.55 8.55 -17.98
C LEU A 217 -5.59 9.64 -17.69
N GLY A 218 -5.14 10.89 -17.52
CA GLY A 218 -6.04 12.04 -17.56
C GLY A 218 -6.79 12.08 -18.90
N PRO A 219 -7.87 12.86 -19.02
CA PRO A 219 -8.55 13.02 -20.30
C PRO A 219 -7.52 13.44 -21.34
N SER A 220 -7.40 12.65 -22.41
CA SER A 220 -6.63 13.03 -23.59
C SER A 220 -7.17 14.37 -24.09
N ARG A 221 -6.31 15.40 -24.09
CA ARG A 221 -6.62 16.67 -24.74
C ARG A 221 -6.90 16.48 -26.22
#